data_AF-A0A503WBN3-F1
#
_entry.id   AF-A0A503WBN3-F1
#
_cell.length_a   1.000
_cell.length_b   1.000
_cell.length_c   1.000
_cell.angle_alpha   90.00
_cell.angle_beta   90.00
_cell.angle_gamma   90.00
#
_symmetry.space_group_name_H-M   'P 1'
#
loop_
_entity.id
_entity.type
_entity.pdbx_description
1 polymer ?
#
loop_
_entity_poly.entity_id
_entity_poly.type
_entity_poly.pdbx_seq_one_letter_code
_entity_poly.pdbx_strand_id
1 'polypeptide(L)'
;MTELVGPHGLLTYVLAYATFVPALAFIGLIGYVVLKDLPIMDRQGRYMSSFFQNRKREWKVILSLWLVTAALLIGAAVSSKL
;
A
#
# COMPACT_ATOMS: atom_id res chain seq x y z
N MET A 1 23.41 -3.34 -19.51
CA MET A 1 22.33 -2.41 -19.08
C MET A 1 20.98 -3.05 -19.28
N THR A 2 20.66 -3.54 -20.48
CA THR A 2 19.40 -4.23 -20.85
C THR A 2 19.06 -5.49 -20.04
N GLU A 3 20.07 -6.21 -19.52
CA GLU A 3 19.83 -7.37 -18.63
C GLU A 3 19.45 -6.96 -17.20
N LEU A 4 19.87 -5.77 -16.76
CA LEU A 4 19.51 -5.24 -15.44
C LEU A 4 18.21 -4.42 -15.52
N VAL A 5 18.10 -3.53 -16.50
CA VAL A 5 17.03 -2.53 -16.66
C VAL A 5 16.43 -2.68 -18.06
N GLY A 6 15.10 -2.74 -18.14
CA GLY A 6 14.35 -2.99 -19.38
C GLY A 6 13.08 -3.80 -19.11
N PRO A 7 12.22 -4.02 -20.11
CA PRO A 7 10.96 -4.75 -19.93
C PRO A 7 11.15 -6.19 -19.42
N HIS A 8 12.34 -6.75 -19.64
CA HIS A 8 12.74 -8.06 -19.11
C HIS A 8 13.95 -7.98 -18.17
N GLY A 9 14.31 -6.78 -17.70
CA GLY A 9 15.44 -6.56 -16.81
C GLY A 9 15.20 -7.12 -15.41
N LEU A 10 16.24 -7.67 -14.79
CA LEU A 10 16.14 -8.30 -13.47
C LEU A 10 15.67 -7.30 -12.39
N LEU A 11 16.14 -6.05 -12.41
CA LEU A 11 15.67 -5.00 -11.47
C LEU A 11 14.19 -4.69 -11.68
N THR A 12 13.70 -4.65 -12.91
CA THR A 12 12.30 -4.36 -13.22
C THR A 12 11.38 -5.42 -12.63
N TYR A 13 11.75 -6.70 -12.76
CA TYR A 13 11.03 -7.80 -12.12
C TYR A 13 11.10 -7.76 -10.59
N VAL A 14 12.28 -7.52 -10.02
CA VAL A 14 12.45 -7.44 -8.56
C VAL A 14 11.64 -6.27 -7.99
N LEU A 15 11.65 -5.11 -8.64
CA LEU A 15 10.84 -3.96 -8.24
C LEU A 15 9.34 -4.28 -8.35
N ALA A 16 8.90 -4.91 -9.44
CA ALA A 16 7.51 -5.31 -9.61
C ALA A 16 7.08 -6.32 -8.54
N TYR A 17 7.86 -7.37 -8.28
CA TYR A 17 7.57 -8.32 -7.19
C TYR A 17 7.63 -7.66 -5.81
N ALA A 18 8.55 -6.72 -5.60
CA ALA A 18 8.65 -5.99 -4.35
C ALA A 18 7.41 -5.14 -4.07
N THR A 19 6.64 -4.71 -5.08
CA THR A 19 5.37 -4.01 -4.88
C THR A 19 4.27 -4.89 -4.28
N PHE A 20 4.34 -6.22 -4.45
CA PHE A 20 3.33 -7.13 -3.91
C PHE A 20 3.34 -7.17 -2.38
N VAL A 21 4.52 -7.09 -1.76
CA VAL A 21 4.65 -7.14 -0.29
C VAL A 21 3.92 -5.99 0.41
N PRO A 22 4.19 -4.71 0.10
CA PRO A 22 3.47 -3.60 0.70
C PRO A 22 2.01 -3.54 0.23
N ALA A 23 1.67 -4.00 -0.98
CA ALA A 23 0.28 -4.08 -1.43
C ALA A 23 -0.54 -5.10 -0.62
N LEU A 24 -0.01 -6.29 -0.36
CA LEU A 24 -0.64 -7.29 0.49
C LEU A 24 -0.76 -6.81 1.94
N ALA A 25 0.31 -6.19 2.46
CA ALA A 25 0.28 -5.58 3.78
C ALA A 25 -0.79 -4.47 3.88
N PHE A 26 -0.94 -3.65 2.84
CA PHE A 26 -1.99 -2.63 2.75
C PHE A 26 -3.39 -3.23 2.80
N ILE A 27 -3.67 -4.27 2.01
CA ILE A 27 -4.98 -4.95 2.00
C ILE A 27 -5.26 -5.58 3.37
N GLY A 28 -4.30 -6.31 3.94
CA GLY A 28 -4.45 -6.94 5.25
C GLY A 28 -4.68 -5.94 6.37
N LEU A 29 -4.01 -4.79 6.32
CA LEU A 29 -4.14 -3.73 7.31
C LEU A 29 -5.48 -3.01 7.18
N ILE A 30 -5.97 -2.73 5.96
CA ILE A 30 -7.35 -2.25 5.76
C ILE A 30 -8.36 -3.25 6.33
N GLY A 31 -8.23 -4.54 5.99
CA GLY A 31 -9.11 -5.58 6.50
C GLY A 31 -9.12 -5.65 8.03
N TYR A 32 -7.93 -5.59 8.65
CA TYR A 32 -7.78 -5.56 10.10
C TYR A 32 -8.47 -4.33 10.73
N VAL A 33 -8.30 -3.16 10.13
CA VAL A 33 -8.92 -1.93 10.66
C VAL A 33 -10.43 -1.99 10.52
N VAL A 34 -10.95 -2.42 9.37
CA VAL A 34 -12.39 -2.59 9.15
C VAL A 34 -12.97 -3.60 10.14
N LEU A 35 -12.34 -4.77 10.33
CA LEU A 35 -12.81 -5.78 11.28
C LEU A 35 -12.84 -5.24 12.71
N LYS A 36 -11.82 -4.48 13.10
CA LYS A 36 -11.74 -3.90 14.44
C LYS A 36 -12.72 -2.74 14.64
N ASP A 37 -13.09 -2.06 13.56
CA ASP A 37 -14.00 -0.92 13.59
C ASP A 37 -15.48 -1.27 13.36
N LEU A 38 -15.80 -2.45 12.80
CA LEU A 38 -17.16 -2.99 12.67
C LEU A 38 -18.04 -2.76 13.92
N PRO A 39 -17.61 -3.12 15.16
CA PRO A 39 -18.44 -2.95 16.35
C PRO A 39 -18.64 -1.49 16.77
N ILE A 40 -17.80 -0.56 16.29
CA ILE A 40 -17.91 0.88 16.56
C ILE A 40 -18.80 1.55 15.50
N MET A 41 -18.70 1.06 14.27
CA MET A 41 -19.45 1.52 13.09
C MET A 41 -20.96 1.31 13.24
N ASP A 42 -21.36 0.24 13.93
CA ASP A 42 -22.76 -0.05 14.26
C ASP A 42 -23.33 0.88 15.36
N ARG A 43 -22.46 1.41 16.23
CA ARG A 43 -22.85 2.28 17.37
C ARG A 43 -22.83 3.77 17.04
N GLN A 44 -22.04 4.20 16.07
CA GLN A 44 -21.86 5.61 15.74
C GLN A 44 -22.02 5.80 14.24
N GLY A 45 -23.16 6.34 13.81
CA GLY A 45 -23.49 6.67 12.41
C GLY A 45 -22.56 7.72 11.73
N ARG A 46 -21.40 8.02 12.30
CA ARG A 46 -20.33 8.88 11.76
C ARG A 46 -18.98 8.18 11.82
N TYR A 47 -18.90 7.02 11.16
CA TYR A 47 -17.70 6.20 11.09
C TYR A 47 -16.46 6.98 10.61
N MET A 48 -16.61 7.77 9.53
CA MET A 48 -15.49 8.51 8.94
C MET A 48 -14.82 9.46 9.94
N SER A 49 -15.58 10.20 10.75
CA SER A 49 -14.98 11.14 11.71
C SER A 49 -14.34 10.41 12.90
N SER A 50 -14.93 9.31 13.35
CA SER A 50 -14.38 8.47 14.44
C SER A 50 -13.08 7.79 14.01
N PHE A 51 -13.03 7.30 12.77
CA PHE A 51 -11.83 6.75 12.14
C PHE A 51 -10.70 7.79 12.11
N PHE A 52 -10.93 8.99 11.57
CA PHE A 52 -9.88 10.03 11.51
C PHE A 52 -9.43 10.54 12.89
N GLN A 53 -10.28 10.49 13.91
CA GLN A 53 -9.92 10.91 15.27
C GLN A 53 -9.17 9.83 16.07
N ASN A 54 -9.67 8.59 16.07
CA ASN A 54 -9.13 7.50 16.89
C ASN A 54 -8.02 6.70 16.19
N ARG A 55 -7.99 6.68 14.85
CA ARG A 55 -7.11 5.83 14.05
C ARG A 55 -6.00 6.62 13.35
N LYS A 56 -5.61 7.81 13.85
CA LYS A 56 -4.55 8.66 13.24
C LYS A 56 -3.24 7.92 12.99
N ARG A 57 -2.84 7.02 13.90
CA ARG A 57 -1.63 6.20 13.74
C ARG A 57 -1.76 5.20 12.59
N GLU A 58 -2.90 4.53 12.50
CA GLU A 58 -3.17 3.51 11.48
C GLU A 58 -3.34 4.17 10.11
N TRP A 59 -4.01 5.32 10.03
CA TRP A 59 -4.06 6.14 8.83
C TRP A 59 -2.67 6.53 8.31
N LYS A 60 -1.75 6.98 9.18
CA LYS A 60 -0.37 7.29 8.79
C LYS A 60 0.37 6.07 8.22
N VAL A 61 0.17 4.90 8.82
CA VAL A 61 0.79 3.64 8.36
C VAL A 61 0.20 3.19 7.02
N ILE A 62 -1.11 3.30 6.83
CA ILE A 62 -1.79 3.04 5.55
C ILE A 62 -1.22 3.96 4.47
N LEU A 63 -1.08 5.25 4.76
CA LEU A 63 -0.59 6.25 3.83
C LEU A 63 0.89 6.03 3.48
N SER A 64 1.73 5.65 4.46
CA SER A 64 3.14 5.32 4.19
C SER A 64 3.29 4.06 3.35
N LEU A 65 2.51 3.01 3.63
CA LEU A 65 2.47 1.79 2.81
C LEU A 65 2.04 2.09 1.38
N TRP A 66 1.04 2.97 1.22
CA TRP A 66 0.56 3.39 -0.08
C TRP A 66 1.64 4.15 -0.86
N LEU A 67 2.34 5.09 -0.23
CA LEU A 67 3.46 5.83 -0.84
C LEU A 67 4.63 4.92 -1.23
N VAL A 68 4.99 3.95 -0.38
CA VAL A 68 6.05 2.97 -0.69
C VAL A 68 5.65 2.12 -1.90
N THR A 69 4.40 1.66 -1.95
CA THR A 69 3.88 0.89 -3.09
C THR A 69 3.92 1.72 -4.37
N ALA A 70 3.47 2.98 -4.32
CA ALA A 70 3.50 3.89 -5.45
C ALA A 70 4.94 4.16 -5.94
N ALA A 71 5.89 4.37 -5.02
CA ALA A 71 7.30 4.58 -5.36
C ALA A 71 7.92 3.37 -6.06
N LEU A 72 7.63 2.16 -5.58
CA LEU A 72 8.10 0.93 -6.19
C LEU A 72 7.48 0.68 -7.57
N LEU A 73 6.18 0.99 -7.75
CA LEU A 73 5.51 0.91 -9.05
C LEU A 73 6.09 1.90 -10.06
N ILE A 74 6.35 3.14 -9.63
CA ILE A 74 7.00 4.16 -10.48
C ILE A 74 8.41 3.70 -10.84
N GLY A 75 9.18 3.19 -9.88
CA GLY A 75 10.52 2.64 -10.11
C GLY A 75 10.49 1.50 -11.13
N ALA A 76 9.56 0.56 -10.99
CA ALA A 76 9.35 -0.52 -11.95
C ALA A 76 8.98 0.03 -13.34
N ALA A 77 8.04 0.96 -13.43
CA ALA A 77 7.60 1.55 -14.69
C ALA A 77 8.70 2.34 -15.42
N VAL A 78 9.52 3.11 -14.69
CA VAL A 78 10.67 3.82 -15.24
C VAL A 78 11.74 2.83 -15.69
N SER A 79 12.05 1.84 -14.86
CA SER A 79 13.04 0.80 -15.20
C SER A 79 12.63 -0.05 -16.40
N SER A 80 11.33 -0.25 -16.61
CA SER A 80 10.82 -1.00 -17.77
C SER A 80 10.94 -0.22 -19.08
N LYS A 81 11.10 1.11 -19.02
CA LYS A 81 11.19 1.99 -20.19
C LYS A 81 12.63 2.39 -20.55
N LEU A 82 13.58 2.11 -19.67
CA LEU A 82 15.03 2.31 -19.85
C LEU A 82 15.66 1.08 -20.48
#